data_AF-A0AAJ6N9U9-F1
#
_entry.id   AF-A0AAJ6N9U9-F1
#
_cell.length_a   1.000
_cell.length_b   1.000
_cell.length_c   1.000
_cell.angle_alpha   90.00
_cell.angle_beta   90.00
_cell.angle_gamma   90.00
#
_symmetry.space_group_name_H-M   'P 1'
#
loop_
_entity.id
_entity.type
_entity.pdbx_description
1 polymer ?
#
loop_
_entity_poly.entity_id
_entity_poly.type
_entity_poly.pdbx_seq_one_letter_code
_entity_poly.pdbx_strand_id
1 'polypeptide(L)'
;MNTFYTKEDIIVADLYHYYYEWIDFLDFIFEPSEVIDNYSFIESDLKEKFVSVGWDQENNIGLIWIPPFAVGSIVLGGEQAFLEKYRPKQCEEGNLRTDWWTKGLLLFHVKNKSDRTSIILSPIELEIPNYGV
;
A
#
# COMPACT_ATOMS: atom_id res chain seq x y z
N MET A 1 -9.60 1.07 -15.98
CA MET A 1 -8.70 2.05 -15.33
C MET A 1 -7.33 1.85 -15.95
N ASN A 2 -6.57 2.89 -16.31
CA ASN A 2 -5.15 2.67 -16.63
C ASN A 2 -4.48 2.28 -15.31
N THR A 3 -3.88 1.10 -15.27
CA THR A 3 -3.13 0.60 -14.12
C THR A 3 -1.87 1.45 -13.94
N PHE A 4 -1.64 1.89 -12.70
CA PHE A 4 -0.56 2.82 -12.38
C PHE A 4 0.64 2.14 -11.71
N TYR A 5 0.45 0.88 -11.30
CA TYR A 5 1.42 0.08 -10.58
C TYR A 5 1.62 -1.25 -11.29
N THR A 6 2.86 -1.75 -11.33
CA THR A 6 3.18 -3.11 -11.74
C THR A 6 3.73 -3.90 -10.57
N LYS A 7 3.82 -5.23 -10.71
CA LYS A 7 4.46 -6.08 -9.70
C LYS A 7 5.88 -5.63 -9.33
N GLU A 8 6.62 -5.04 -10.27
CA GLU A 8 8.00 -4.55 -10.04
C GLU A 8 8.05 -3.38 -9.04
N ASP A 9 6.95 -2.64 -8.87
CA ASP A 9 6.85 -1.55 -7.88
C ASP A 9 6.67 -2.09 -6.44
N ILE A 10 6.43 -3.40 -6.27
CA ILE A 10 6.06 -4.04 -5.01
C ILE A 10 7.03 -5.17 -4.67
N ILE A 11 7.86 -4.93 -3.66
CA ILE A 11 8.73 -5.95 -3.08
C ILE A 11 8.08 -6.43 -1.78
N VAL A 12 7.39 -7.57 -1.83
CA VAL A 12 6.55 -8.07 -0.72
C VAL A 12 7.35 -8.33 0.57
N ALA A 13 8.60 -8.79 0.44
CA ALA A 13 9.48 -9.04 1.57
C ALA A 13 9.70 -7.80 2.45
N ASP A 14 9.77 -6.62 1.80
CA ASP A 14 10.12 -5.34 2.42
C ASP A 14 8.90 -4.57 2.95
N LEU A 15 7.71 -5.17 2.94
CA LEU A 15 6.51 -4.49 3.44
C LEU A 15 6.55 -4.36 4.97
N TYR A 16 6.34 -3.13 5.43
CA TYR A 16 6.07 -2.76 6.82
C TYR A 16 4.64 -3.13 7.18
N HIS A 17 4.36 -3.38 8.46
CA HIS A 17 3.03 -3.79 8.91
C HIS A 17 2.54 -2.96 10.09
N TYR A 18 1.22 -2.71 10.12
CA TYR A 18 0.55 -1.88 11.12
C TYR A 18 -0.80 -2.50 11.51
N TYR A 19 -1.27 -2.23 12.73
CA TYR A 19 -2.51 -2.78 13.28
C TYR A 19 -3.46 -1.65 13.72
N TYR A 20 -4.73 -1.71 13.33
CA TYR A 20 -5.72 -0.65 13.64
C TYR A 20 -7.11 -1.20 13.91
N GLU A 21 -7.84 -0.65 14.88
CA GLU A 21 -9.19 -1.14 15.23
C GLU A 21 -10.30 -0.49 14.39
N TRP A 22 -10.27 0.83 14.16
CA TRP A 22 -11.42 1.58 13.58
C TRP A 22 -11.51 1.66 12.06
N ILE A 23 -10.71 0.90 11.30
CA ILE A 23 -10.90 0.84 9.84
C ILE A 23 -12.05 -0.12 9.54
N ASP A 24 -13.26 0.42 9.61
CA ASP A 24 -14.54 -0.32 9.46
C ASP A 24 -15.35 0.10 8.23
N PHE A 25 -15.07 1.28 7.67
CA PHE A 25 -15.75 1.75 6.46
C PHE A 25 -14.98 1.27 5.21
N LEU A 26 -15.29 0.05 4.79
CA LEU A 26 -14.54 -0.67 3.74
C LEU A 26 -15.01 -0.36 2.31
N ASP A 27 -16.03 0.49 2.12
CA ASP A 27 -16.59 0.81 0.79
C ASP A 27 -15.59 1.55 -0.12
N PHE A 28 -14.49 2.09 0.44
CA PHE A 28 -13.42 2.75 -0.32
C PHE A 28 -12.19 1.85 -0.54
N ILE A 29 -12.28 0.56 -0.19
CA ILE A 29 -11.22 -0.40 -0.44
C ILE A 29 -11.31 -0.90 -1.88
N PHE A 30 -10.21 -0.75 -2.60
CA PHE A 30 -10.12 -1.21 -3.99
C PHE A 30 -9.72 -2.68 -4.06
N GLU A 31 -10.20 -3.36 -5.10
CA GLU A 31 -9.73 -4.69 -5.47
C GLU A 31 -8.32 -4.58 -6.09
N PRO A 32 -7.28 -5.24 -5.53
CA PRO A 32 -5.91 -5.09 -6.00
C PRO A 32 -5.70 -5.36 -7.49
N SER A 33 -6.42 -6.34 -8.03
CA SER A 33 -6.32 -6.72 -9.45
C SER A 33 -6.86 -5.66 -10.43
N GLU A 34 -7.62 -4.66 -9.95
CA GLU A 34 -8.09 -3.53 -10.77
C GLU A 34 -7.09 -2.37 -10.83
N VAL A 35 -6.11 -2.34 -9.91
CA VAL A 35 -5.16 -1.23 -9.72
C VAL A 35 -3.73 -1.61 -10.08
N ILE A 36 -3.33 -2.86 -9.80
CA ILE A 36 -1.98 -3.38 -9.97
C ILE A 36 -1.95 -4.36 -11.15
N ASP A 37 -1.19 -4.01 -12.20
CA ASP A 37 -0.91 -4.93 -13.29
C ASP A 37 -0.17 -6.16 -12.78
N ASN A 38 -0.57 -7.33 -13.27
CA ASN A 38 0.06 -8.60 -12.92
C ASN A 38 0.01 -8.92 -11.42
N TYR A 39 -1.03 -8.45 -10.70
CA TYR A 39 -1.23 -8.71 -9.27
C TYR A 39 -1.16 -10.21 -8.90
N SER A 40 -1.67 -11.09 -9.75
CA SER A 40 -1.64 -12.55 -9.53
C SER A 40 -0.24 -13.13 -9.33
N PHE A 41 0.81 -12.42 -9.77
CA PHE A 41 2.21 -12.85 -9.55
C PHE A 41 2.72 -12.56 -8.14
N ILE A 42 2.09 -11.64 -7.39
CA ILE A 42 2.49 -11.27 -6.03
C ILE A 42 1.45 -11.68 -4.97
N GLU A 43 0.24 -12.08 -5.39
CA GLU A 43 -0.87 -12.36 -4.50
C GLU A 43 -0.53 -13.44 -3.46
N SER A 44 0.09 -14.55 -3.89
CA SER A 44 0.47 -15.64 -2.96
C SER A 44 1.47 -15.18 -1.91
N ASP A 45 2.55 -14.50 -2.32
CA ASP A 45 3.56 -13.97 -1.41
C ASP A 45 2.95 -12.96 -0.43
N LEU A 46 2.02 -12.13 -0.92
CA LEU A 46 1.33 -11.13 -0.11
C LEU A 46 0.40 -11.79 0.93
N LYS A 47 -0.32 -12.84 0.55
CA LYS A 47 -1.12 -13.66 1.48
C LYS A 47 -0.23 -14.28 2.55
N GLU A 48 0.90 -14.87 2.17
CA GLU A 48 1.87 -15.44 3.12
C GLU A 48 2.39 -14.37 4.08
N LYS A 49 2.71 -13.17 3.58
CA LYS A 49 3.12 -12.03 4.42
C LYS A 49 2.03 -11.65 5.42
N PHE A 50 0.76 -11.52 5.00
CA PHE A 50 -0.36 -11.23 5.90
C PHE A 50 -0.57 -12.31 6.96
N VAL A 51 -0.50 -13.59 6.58
CA VAL A 51 -0.59 -14.71 7.53
C VAL A 51 0.55 -14.65 8.55
N SER A 52 1.77 -14.31 8.11
CA SER A 52 2.94 -14.19 8.99
C SER A 52 2.77 -13.10 10.07
N VAL A 53 1.88 -12.13 9.85
CA VAL A 53 1.57 -11.03 10.78
C VAL A 53 0.20 -11.16 11.43
N GLY A 54 -0.43 -12.34 11.38
CA GLY A 54 -1.64 -12.65 12.16
C GLY A 54 -2.98 -12.45 11.43
N TRP A 55 -3.01 -12.44 10.10
CA TRP A 55 -4.27 -12.48 9.35
C TRP A 55 -4.97 -13.85 9.45
N ASP A 56 -6.28 -13.83 9.71
CA ASP A 56 -7.12 -15.02 9.83
C ASP A 56 -7.61 -15.63 8.50
N GLN A 57 -7.29 -15.01 7.36
CA GLN A 57 -7.63 -15.48 6.00
C GLN A 57 -9.14 -15.52 5.69
N GLU A 58 -9.94 -14.76 6.44
CA GLU A 58 -11.39 -14.80 6.33
C GLU A 58 -12.00 -13.87 5.26
N ASN A 59 -11.17 -13.03 4.63
CA ASN A 59 -11.58 -12.07 3.59
C ASN A 59 -10.59 -12.02 2.41
N ASN A 60 -10.81 -11.08 1.50
CA ASN A 60 -9.87 -10.78 0.42
C ASN A 60 -8.94 -9.65 0.85
N ILE A 61 -7.76 -9.62 0.25
CA ILE A 61 -6.84 -8.49 0.36
C ILE A 61 -7.45 -7.30 -0.37
N GLY A 62 -7.48 -6.16 0.30
CA GLY A 62 -7.92 -4.90 -0.25
C GLY A 62 -6.77 -3.90 -0.42
N LEU A 63 -7.03 -2.82 -1.15
CA LEU A 63 -6.13 -1.68 -1.30
C LEU A 63 -6.75 -0.39 -0.74
N ILE A 64 -5.99 0.29 0.11
CA ILE A 64 -6.21 1.69 0.45
C ILE A 64 -5.28 2.53 -0.44
N TRP A 65 -5.86 3.51 -1.12
CA TRP A 65 -5.10 4.49 -1.90
C TRP A 65 -4.99 5.79 -1.12
N ILE A 66 -3.77 6.20 -0.81
CA ILE A 66 -3.50 7.49 -0.17
C ILE A 66 -3.12 8.51 -1.25
N PRO A 67 -3.87 9.60 -1.40
CA PRO A 67 -3.58 10.61 -2.41
C PRO A 67 -2.21 11.26 -2.17
N PRO A 68 -1.46 11.63 -3.22
CA PRO A 68 -0.11 12.20 -3.07
C PRO A 68 -0.02 13.42 -2.17
N PHE A 69 -1.04 14.28 -2.13
CA PHE A 69 -1.06 15.44 -1.24
C PHE A 69 -1.10 15.08 0.25
N ALA A 70 -1.52 13.86 0.60
CA ALA A 70 -1.54 13.37 1.99
C ALA A 70 -0.28 12.57 2.34
N VAL A 71 0.43 12.02 1.35
CA VAL A 71 1.58 11.12 1.56
C VAL A 71 2.68 11.77 2.40
N GLY A 72 3.02 13.03 2.12
CA GLY A 72 4.10 13.73 2.83
C GLY A 72 3.89 13.87 4.34
N SER A 73 2.66 13.70 4.83
CA SER A 73 2.33 13.76 6.26
C SER A 73 2.27 12.40 6.96
N ILE A 74 2.24 11.29 6.20
CA ILE A 74 2.08 9.95 6.76
C ILE A 74 3.27 9.04 6.51
N VAL A 75 4.21 9.44 5.66
CA VAL A 75 5.43 8.67 5.35
C VAL A 75 6.57 9.14 6.24
N LEU A 76 7.30 8.19 6.84
CA LEU A 76 8.52 8.50 7.57
C LEU A 76 9.56 9.08 6.60
N GLY A 77 10.05 10.29 6.89
CA GLY A 77 10.92 11.04 5.97
C GLY A 77 10.15 11.85 4.91
N GLY A 78 8.81 11.91 5.02
CA GLY A 78 7.93 12.79 4.27
C GLY A 78 7.95 12.56 2.75
N GLU A 79 7.69 13.64 2.01
CA GLU A 79 7.62 13.62 0.54
C GLU A 79 8.92 13.10 -0.10
N GLN A 80 10.07 13.42 0.48
CA GLN A 80 11.37 13.03 -0.06
C GLN A 80 11.54 11.49 -0.09
N ALA A 81 11.17 10.80 0.99
CA ALA A 81 11.24 9.34 1.05
C ALA A 81 10.28 8.69 0.02
N PHE A 82 9.09 9.26 -0.16
CA PHE A 82 8.14 8.82 -1.18
C PHE A 82 8.70 9.00 -2.59
N LEU A 83 9.29 10.16 -2.88
CA LEU A 83 9.92 10.45 -4.16
C LEU A 83 11.10 9.51 -4.44
N GLU A 84 11.95 9.23 -3.45
CA GLU A 84 13.08 8.33 -3.65
C GLU A 84 12.66 6.92 -4.05
N LYS A 85 11.53 6.43 -3.52
CA LYS A 85 11.01 5.11 -3.88
C LYS A 85 10.29 5.10 -5.23
N TYR A 86 9.41 6.07 -5.49
CA TYR A 86 8.48 6.01 -6.62
C TYR A 86 8.81 6.91 -7.80
N ARG A 87 9.74 7.87 -7.65
CA ARG A 87 10.17 8.71 -8.75
C ARG A 87 10.95 7.85 -9.75
N PRO A 88 10.56 7.82 -11.04
CA PRO A 88 11.34 7.13 -12.06
C PRO A 88 12.77 7.67 -12.09
N LYS A 89 13.78 6.79 -12.02
CA LYS A 89 15.20 7.17 -12.11
C LYS A 89 15.57 7.91 -13.41
N GLN A 90 14.71 7.81 -14.43
CA GLN A 90 14.85 8.42 -15.76
C GLN A 90 14.08 9.75 -15.91
N CYS A 91 13.77 10.46 -14.83
CA CYS A 91 13.48 11.89 -14.95
C CYS A 91 14.79 12.63 -15.29
N GLU A 92 15.26 12.50 -16.53
CA GLU A 92 16.25 13.42 -17.10
C GLU A 92 15.71 14.84 -16.97
N GLU A 93 16.59 15.80 -16.63
CA GLU A 93 16.26 17.22 -16.58
C GLU A 93 15.52 17.63 -17.86
N GLY A 94 14.20 17.85 -17.76
CA GLY A 94 13.37 18.32 -18.88
C GLY A 94 12.24 17.39 -19.33
N ASN A 95 12.18 16.14 -18.88
CA ASN A 95 11.04 15.26 -19.16
C ASN A 95 10.38 14.79 -17.85
N LEU A 96 9.70 15.73 -17.21
CA LEU A 96 8.79 15.42 -16.11
C LEU A 96 7.67 14.56 -16.70
N ARG A 97 7.69 13.24 -16.45
CA ARG A 97 6.45 12.47 -16.54
C ARG A 97 5.50 13.10 -15.52
N THR A 98 4.63 13.98 -15.99
CA THR A 98 3.73 14.79 -15.16
C THR A 98 2.53 13.97 -14.66
N ASP A 99 2.65 12.66 -14.51
CA ASP A 99 1.58 11.77 -14.03
C ASP A 99 1.97 11.02 -12.75
N TRP A 100 3.20 11.16 -12.24
CA TRP A 100 3.56 10.48 -10.98
C TRP A 100 2.77 11.01 -9.78
N TRP A 101 2.29 12.26 -9.80
CA TRP A 101 1.36 12.80 -8.80
C TRP A 101 -0.06 12.26 -8.94
N THR A 102 -0.37 11.46 -9.97
CA THR A 102 -1.58 10.62 -10.00
C THR A 102 -1.33 9.26 -9.34
N LYS A 103 -0.08 8.91 -9.04
CA LYS A 103 0.29 7.71 -8.27
C LYS A 103 0.30 8.04 -6.77
N GLY A 104 -0.82 7.77 -6.10
CA GLY A 104 -0.92 7.78 -4.63
C GLY A 104 -0.33 6.53 -3.99
N LEU A 105 0.09 6.60 -2.73
CA LEU A 105 0.65 5.46 -1.99
C LEU A 105 -0.40 4.35 -1.84
N LEU A 106 -0.04 3.14 -2.24
CA LEU A 106 -0.87 1.95 -2.06
C LEU A 106 -0.53 1.27 -0.73
N LEU A 107 -1.53 1.07 0.10
CA LEU A 107 -1.45 0.25 1.31
C LEU A 107 -2.34 -0.97 1.12
N PHE A 108 -1.82 -2.16 1.42
CA PHE A 108 -2.64 -3.36 1.43
C PHE A 108 -3.36 -3.49 2.75
N HIS A 109 -4.59 -3.97 2.75
CA HIS A 109 -5.45 -4.06 3.92
C HIS A 109 -6.14 -5.42 3.99
N VAL A 110 -6.22 -5.96 5.20
CA VAL A 110 -7.14 -7.05 5.56
C VAL A 110 -7.78 -6.74 6.90
N LYS A 111 -8.95 -7.33 7.16
CA LYS A 111 -9.68 -7.21 8.43
C LYS A 111 -9.92 -8.57 9.05
N ASN A 112 -9.35 -8.85 10.21
CA ASN A 112 -9.66 -10.07 10.95
C ASN A 112 -11.13 -10.03 11.40
N LYS A 113 -11.85 -11.14 11.23
CA LYS A 113 -13.24 -11.28 11.72
C LYS A 113 -13.28 -11.54 13.23
N SER A 114 -12.27 -12.24 13.74
CA SER A 114 -12.22 -12.72 15.13
C SER A 114 -12.09 -11.59 16.16
N ASP A 115 -11.17 -10.65 15.93
CA ASP A 115 -10.84 -9.55 16.85
C ASP A 115 -11.11 -8.17 16.26
N ARG A 116 -11.60 -8.11 15.01
CA ARG A 116 -11.86 -6.86 14.26
C ARG A 116 -10.59 -6.04 13.99
N THR A 117 -9.40 -6.61 14.13
CA THR A 117 -8.16 -5.91 13.83
C THR A 117 -8.00 -5.72 12.31
N SER A 118 -7.69 -4.50 11.89
CA SER A 118 -7.20 -4.23 10.54
C SER A 118 -5.69 -4.37 10.51
N ILE A 119 -5.18 -5.13 9.56
CA ILE A 119 -3.76 -5.23 9.29
C ILE A 119 -3.49 -4.47 8.00
N ILE A 120 -2.54 -3.54 8.07
CA ILE A 120 -2.09 -2.77 6.92
C ILE A 120 -0.67 -3.19 6.58
N LEU A 121 -0.40 -3.46 5.31
CA LEU A 121 0.98 -3.58 4.78
C LEU A 121 1.32 -2.35 3.93
N SER A 122 2.47 -1.74 4.22
CA SER A 122 2.95 -0.55 3.53
C SER A 122 4.29 -0.81 2.86
N PRO A 123 4.48 -0.40 1.59
CA PRO A 123 5.77 -0.46 0.93
C PRO A 123 6.76 0.60 1.43
N ILE A 124 6.31 1.63 2.15
CA ILE A 124 7.17 2.63 2.79
C ILE A 124 6.84 2.69 4.28
N GLU A 125 7.84 2.87 5.12
CA GLU A 125 7.61 3.13 6.53
C GLU A 125 6.75 4.38 6.73
N LEU A 126 5.70 4.25 7.53
CA LEU A 126 4.75 5.30 7.83
C LEU A 126 5.13 6.01 9.14
N GLU A 127 4.96 7.32 9.18
CA GLU A 127 5.07 8.16 10.38
C GLU A 127 3.76 8.13 11.20
N ILE A 128 3.27 6.91 11.46
CA ILE A 128 2.09 6.65 12.29
C ILE A 128 2.42 5.56 13.32
N PRO A 129 1.70 5.47 14.43
CA PRO A 129 1.88 4.39 15.38
C PRO A 129 1.69 3.02 14.73
N ASN A 130 2.51 2.04 15.13
CA ASN A 130 2.38 0.64 14.67
C ASN A 130 1.07 -0.02 15.13
N TYR A 131 0.45 0.53 16.18
CA TYR A 131 -0.86 0.14 16.67
C TYR A 131 -1.69 1.40 16.95
N GLY A 132 -2.89 1.44 16.40
CA GLY A 132 -3.92 2.42 16.76
C GLY A 132 -5.13 1.69 17.34
N VAL A 133 -5.63 2.20 18.47
CA VAL A 133 -7.02 1.96 18.87
C VAL A 133 -7.84 2.84 17.98
#